data_AF-A0A9D7SV57-F1
#
_entry.id   AF-A0A9D7SV57-F1
#
_cell.length_a   1.000
_cell.length_b   1.000
_cell.length_c   1.000
_cell.angle_alpha   90.00
_cell.angle_beta   90.00
_cell.angle_gamma   90.00
#
_symmetry.space_group_name_H-M   'P 1'
#
loop_
_entity.id
_entity.type
_entity.pdbx_description
1 polymer ?
#
loop_
_entity_poly.entity_id
_entity_poly.type
_entity_poly.pdbx_seq_one_letter_code
_entity_poly.pdbx_strand_id
1 'polypeptide(L)'
;MRGLWAWIWVFLAAAALFLAFQLGSKFSFPKQRRLRTVLYFLEKIRTVCKLVTAEGEFSEIYSYKESKWFDVSFLSKKALIRVKAKVSVGYDLSKIKVEPDEKVTHW
;
A
#
# COMPACT_ATOMS: atom_id res chain seq x y z
N MET A 1 -8.98 44.79 48.65
CA MET A 1 -8.51 44.60 47.25
C MET A 1 -7.77 43.27 47.08
N ARG A 2 -8.46 42.11 47.25
CA ARG A 2 -7.85 40.77 47.08
C ARG A 2 -8.68 39.83 46.18
N GLY A 3 -9.90 40.22 45.81
CA GLY A 3 -10.82 39.37 45.04
C GLY A 3 -10.54 39.33 43.54
N LEU A 4 -9.95 40.38 42.94
CA LEU A 4 -9.77 40.47 41.49
C LEU A 4 -8.74 39.47 40.93
N TRP A 5 -7.73 39.13 41.73
CA TRP A 5 -6.67 38.19 41.34
C TRP A 5 -7.18 36.73 41.27
N ALA A 6 -8.22 36.39 42.03
CA ALA A 6 -8.82 35.05 41.98
C ALA A 6 -9.47 34.75 40.62
N TRP A 7 -10.08 35.75 39.98
CA TRP A 7 -10.74 35.59 38.69
C TRP A 7 -9.74 35.33 37.56
N ILE A 8 -8.54 35.91 37.63
CA ILE A 8 -7.48 35.69 36.62
C ILE A 8 -7.04 34.22 36.59
N TRP A 9 -6.85 33.60 37.76
CA TRP A 9 -6.50 32.18 37.84
C TRP A 9 -7.62 31.26 37.36
N VAL A 10 -8.88 31.62 37.59
CA VAL A 10 -10.05 30.88 37.08
C VAL A 10 -10.10 30.91 35.56
N PHE A 11 -9.91 32.07 34.94
CA PHE A 11 -9.88 32.18 33.47
C PHE A 11 -8.68 31.46 32.85
N LEU A 12 -7.51 31.50 33.48
CA LEU A 12 -6.32 30.78 33.02
C LEU A 12 -6.54 29.25 33.05
N ALA A 13 -7.13 28.73 34.12
CA ALA A 13 -7.43 27.30 34.25
C ALA A 13 -8.48 26.84 33.22
N ALA A 14 -9.51 27.66 32.96
CA ALA A 14 -10.52 27.38 31.95
C ALA A 14 -9.92 27.36 30.52
N ALA A 15 -9.02 28.30 30.21
CA ALA A 15 -8.34 28.35 28.92
C ALA A 15 -7.42 27.12 28.71
N ALA A 16 -6.72 26.68 29.76
CA ALA A 16 -5.87 25.48 29.70
C ALA A 16 -6.70 24.19 29.45
N LEU A 17 -7.85 24.05 30.12
CA LEU A 17 -8.78 22.93 29.88
C LEU A 17 -9.34 22.95 28.46
N PHE A 18 -9.72 24.13 27.95
CA PHE A 18 -10.23 24.29 26.59
C PHE A 18 -9.19 23.92 25.52
N LEU A 19 -7.93 24.30 25.73
CA LEU A 19 -6.81 23.92 24.87
C LEU A 19 -6.54 22.41 24.92
N ALA A 20 -6.53 21.80 26.11
CA ALA A 20 -6.32 20.37 26.26
C ALA A 20 -7.42 19.54 25.55
N PHE A 21 -8.68 20.00 25.63
CA PHE A 21 -9.80 19.38 24.93
C PHE A 21 -9.65 19.47 23.40
N GLN A 22 -9.23 20.64 22.89
CA GLN A 22 -9.00 20.85 21.46
C GLN A 22 -7.86 19.99 20.91
N LEU A 23 -6.77 19.82 21.66
CA LEU A 23 -5.66 18.97 21.24
C LEU A 23 -5.97 17.47 21.40
N GLY A 24 -6.65 17.09 22.48
CA GLY A 24 -6.98 15.69 22.77
C GLY A 24 -7.91 15.05 21.75
N SER A 25 -8.83 15.82 21.17
CA SER A 25 -9.74 15.34 20.12
C SER A 25 -9.04 14.94 18.81
N LYS A 26 -7.79 15.38 18.59
CA LYS A 26 -7.01 15.04 17.40
C LYS A 26 -6.05 13.87 17.59
N PHE A 27 -5.94 13.33 18.80
CA PHE A 27 -5.12 12.16 19.07
C PHE A 27 -5.89 10.89 18.71
N SER A 28 -5.99 10.62 17.40
CA SER A 28 -6.44 9.31 16.91
C SER A 28 -5.40 8.26 17.31
N PHE A 29 -5.69 7.53 18.38
CA PHE A 29 -4.94 6.33 18.75
C PHE A 29 -4.90 5.37 17.56
N PRO A 30 -3.71 4.95 17.07
CA PRO A 30 -3.62 3.99 15.98
C PRO A 30 -4.20 2.65 16.46
N LYS A 31 -5.37 2.30 15.95
CA LYS A 31 -6.07 1.05 16.24
C LYS A 31 -5.20 -0.13 15.78
N GLN A 32 -4.73 -0.90 16.77
CA GLN A 32 -3.93 -2.12 16.63
C GLN A 32 -4.57 -3.08 15.61
N ARG A 33 -3.92 -3.24 14.45
CA ARG A 33 -4.32 -4.24 13.46
C ARG A 33 -3.85 -5.62 13.93
N ARG A 34 -4.78 -6.43 14.45
CA ARG A 34 -4.56 -7.86 14.68
C ARG A 34 -4.18 -8.53 13.35
N LEU A 35 -2.93 -8.95 13.23
CA LEU A 35 -2.46 -9.82 12.17
C LEU A 35 -3.04 -11.23 12.42
N ARG A 36 -4.12 -11.58 11.72
CA ARG A 36 -4.54 -12.98 11.59
C ARG A 36 -3.56 -13.67 10.64
N THR A 37 -2.63 -14.45 11.17
CA THR A 37 -1.78 -15.35 10.37
C THR A 37 -2.66 -16.50 9.88
N VAL A 38 -2.94 -16.52 8.57
CA VAL A 38 -3.78 -17.54 7.93
C VAL A 38 -2.93 -18.79 7.68
N LEU A 39 -3.14 -19.83 8.49
CA LEU A 39 -2.41 -21.12 8.48
C LEU A 39 -3.07 -22.19 7.57
N TYR A 40 -3.78 -21.82 6.51
CA TYR A 40 -4.63 -22.75 5.74
C TYR A 40 -4.44 -22.72 4.22
N PHE A 41 -3.20 -22.79 3.73
CA PHE A 41 -2.97 -22.94 2.29
C PHE A 41 -1.81 -23.88 1.96
N LEU A 42 -1.93 -25.15 2.37
CA LEU A 42 -0.97 -26.21 2.02
C LEU A 42 -1.59 -27.40 1.28
N GLU A 43 -2.89 -27.38 0.97
CA GLU A 43 -3.60 -28.61 0.59
C GLU A 43 -3.61 -28.94 -0.91
N LYS A 44 -2.89 -28.21 -1.77
CA LYS A 44 -2.88 -28.57 -3.20
C LYS A 44 -1.69 -28.04 -3.99
N ILE A 45 -0.49 -28.48 -3.63
CA ILE A 45 0.66 -28.38 -4.55
C ILE A 45 0.46 -29.46 -5.62
N ARG A 46 -0.05 -29.08 -6.81
CA ARG A 46 -0.08 -29.93 -8.00
C ARG A 46 1.09 -29.57 -8.90
N THR A 47 1.96 -30.53 -9.22
CA THR A 47 3.05 -30.35 -10.18
C THR A 47 2.46 -30.25 -11.58
N VAL A 48 2.43 -29.05 -12.15
CA VAL A 48 1.97 -28.79 -13.53
C VAL A 48 3.04 -28.05 -14.29
N CYS A 49 3.32 -28.48 -15.53
CA CYS A 49 4.20 -27.76 -16.43
C CYS A 49 3.41 -26.62 -17.09
N LYS A 50 3.74 -25.38 -16.77
CA LYS A 50 3.20 -24.19 -17.44
C LYS A 50 4.26 -23.63 -18.36
N LEU A 51 3.95 -23.43 -19.64
CA LEU A 51 4.86 -22.78 -20.58
C LEU A 51 4.52 -21.30 -20.63
N VAL A 52 5.37 -20.45 -20.08
CA VAL A 52 5.25 -19.00 -20.24
C VAL A 52 5.96 -18.60 -21.53
N THR A 53 5.21 -18.06 -22.49
CA THR A 53 5.73 -17.75 -23.83
C THR A 53 6.17 -16.29 -23.94
N ALA A 54 5.51 -15.38 -23.19
CA ALA A 54 5.90 -13.99 -23.13
C ALA A 54 5.73 -13.45 -21.70
N GLU A 55 6.78 -12.83 -21.18
CA GLU A 55 6.75 -12.06 -19.95
C GLU A 55 7.06 -10.60 -20.28
N GLY A 56 6.20 -9.70 -19.81
CA GLY A 56 6.39 -8.25 -19.92
C GLY A 56 6.40 -7.63 -18.52
N GLU A 57 7.45 -6.90 -18.19
CA GLU A 57 7.51 -6.05 -16.99
C GLU A 57 7.43 -4.58 -17.41
N PHE A 58 6.45 -3.85 -16.87
CA PHE A 58 6.29 -2.43 -17.11
C PHE A 58 6.39 -1.66 -15.79
N SER A 59 7.33 -0.74 -15.72
CA SER A 59 7.56 0.10 -14.55
C SER A 59 7.79 1.52 -15.00
N GLU A 60 6.79 2.38 -14.84
CA GLU A 60 6.91 3.80 -15.15
C GLU A 60 6.79 4.63 -13.86
N ILE A 61 7.66 5.64 -13.74
CA ILE A 61 7.74 6.52 -12.58
C ILE A 61 7.30 7.91 -13.03
N TYR A 62 6.16 8.38 -12.53
CA TYR A 62 5.68 9.74 -12.79
C TYR A 62 6.00 10.64 -11.60
N SER A 63 6.72 11.73 -11.85
CA SER A 63 7.06 12.74 -10.86
C SER A 63 6.11 13.93 -11.01
N TYR A 64 5.23 14.14 -10.04
CA TYR A 64 4.33 15.29 -10.02
C TYR A 64 4.85 16.33 -9.03
N LYS A 65 5.17 17.52 -9.54
CA LYS A 65 5.58 18.69 -8.74
C LYS A 65 4.56 19.80 -8.95
N GLU A 66 3.65 19.98 -8.00
CA GLU A 66 2.75 21.12 -7.97
C GLU A 66 3.46 22.29 -7.28
N SER A 67 3.97 23.25 -8.06
CA SER A 67 4.46 24.52 -7.53
C SER A 67 3.41 25.60 -7.74
N LYS A 68 2.64 25.91 -6.69
CA LYS A 68 1.83 27.13 -6.67
C LYS A 68 2.77 28.35 -6.65
N TRP A 69 2.39 29.38 -7.39
CA TRP A 69 3.16 30.61 -7.67
C TRP A 69 3.54 31.45 -6.43
N PHE A 70 3.06 31.08 -5.24
CA PHE A 70 3.59 31.59 -3.98
C PHE A 70 4.68 30.64 -3.50
N ASP A 71 5.93 31.00 -3.83
CA ASP A 71 7.14 30.26 -3.49
C ASP A 71 7.46 30.33 -1.99
N VAL A 72 6.56 29.75 -1.19
CA VAL A 72 6.90 29.34 0.17
C VAL A 72 7.59 27.99 -0.01
N SER A 73 8.92 27.98 -0.09
CA SER A 73 9.75 26.77 -0.29
C SER A 73 9.38 25.59 0.62
N PHE A 74 8.67 25.84 1.72
CA PHE A 74 8.18 24.83 2.65
C PHE A 74 6.89 24.10 2.24
N LEU A 75 6.12 24.61 1.27
CA LEU A 75 4.81 24.04 0.87
C LEU A 75 4.84 23.26 -0.46
N SER A 76 6.00 23.10 -1.10
CA SER A 76 6.09 22.29 -2.32
C SER A 76 5.83 20.81 -2.00
N LYS A 77 4.66 20.31 -2.36
CA LYS A 77 4.32 18.88 -2.20
C LYS A 77 4.88 18.11 -3.40
N LYS A 78 5.77 17.16 -3.12
CA LYS A 78 6.32 16.23 -4.11
C LYS A 78 5.60 14.91 -3.98
N ALA A 79 4.98 14.42 -5.05
CA ALA A 79 4.37 13.10 -5.09
C ALA A 79 5.09 12.25 -6.15
N LEU A 80 5.54 11.06 -5.74
CA LEU A 80 6.16 10.06 -6.60
C LEU A 80 5.15 8.93 -6.80
N ILE A 81 4.64 8.78 -8.03
CA ILE A 81 3.71 7.69 -8.37
C ILE A 81 4.53 6.60 -9.06
N ARG A 82 4.57 5.40 -8.46
CA ARG A 82 5.25 4.22 -9.00
C ARG A 82 4.18 3.22 -9.45
N VAL A 83 4.07 2.99 -10.76
CA VAL A 83 3.21 1.95 -11.32
C VAL A 83 4.08 0.75 -11.67
N LYS A 84 3.82 -0.40 -11.05
CA LYS A 84 4.50 -1.67 -11.37
C LYS A 84 3.48 -2.66 -11.90
N ALA A 85 3.64 -3.09 -13.15
CA ALA A 85 2.81 -4.10 -13.78
C ALA A 85 3.69 -5.29 -14.24
N LYS A 86 3.21 -6.51 -13.96
CA LYS A 86 3.79 -7.76 -14.46
C LYS A 86 2.72 -8.46 -15.29
N VAL A 87 3.01 -8.70 -16.56
CA VAL A 87 2.12 -9.36 -17.52
C VAL A 87 2.79 -10.65 -17.98
N SER A 88 2.08 -11.76 -17.93
CA SER A 88 2.56 -13.04 -18.47
C SER A 88 1.48 -13.71 -19.32
N VAL A 89 1.90 -14.24 -20.45
CA VAL A 89 1.05 -15.02 -21.37
C VAL A 89 1.69 -16.40 -21.50
N GLY A 90 0.90 -17.44 -21.27
CA GLY A 90 1.39 -18.81 -21.31
C GLY A 90 0.30 -19.84 -21.56
N TYR A 91 0.74 -21.04 -21.93
CA TYR A 91 -0.09 -22.20 -22.23
C TYR A 91 -0.03 -23.22 -21.09
N ASP A 92 -1.19 -23.85 -20.82
CA ASP A 92 -1.30 -24.95 -19.87
C ASP A 92 -0.95 -26.27 -20.57
N LEU A 93 0.22 -26.83 -20.24
CA LEU A 93 0.66 -28.10 -20.82
C LEU A 93 0.02 -29.32 -20.15
N SER A 94 -0.80 -29.15 -19.11
CA SER A 94 -1.51 -30.27 -18.48
C SER A 94 -2.48 -30.99 -19.43
N LYS A 95 -2.81 -30.38 -20.57
CA LYS A 95 -3.74 -30.90 -21.58
C LYS A 95 -3.05 -31.33 -22.88
N ILE A 96 -1.72 -31.31 -22.95
CA ILE A 96 -1.00 -31.71 -24.16
C ILE A 96 -1.17 -33.22 -24.40
N LYS A 97 -1.54 -33.60 -25.62
CA LYS A 97 -1.53 -34.99 -26.07
C LYS A 97 -0.23 -35.20 -26.84
N VAL A 98 0.66 -36.02 -26.29
CA VAL A 98 1.90 -36.42 -26.95
C VAL A 98 1.67 -37.82 -27.51
N GLU A 99 1.61 -37.92 -28.83
CA GLU A 99 1.57 -39.19 -29.53
C GLU A 99 2.96 -39.44 -30.14
N PRO A 100 3.65 -40.54 -29.77
CA PRO A 100 4.89 -40.90 -30.42
C PRO A 100 4.60 -41.39 -31.84
N ASP A 101 5.08 -40.65 -32.85
CA ASP A 101 5.04 -41.09 -34.25
C ASP A 101 6.15 -42.14 -34.46
N GLU A 102 5.80 -43.41 -34.26
CA GLU A 102 6.67 -44.52 -34.54
C GLU A 102 6.63 -44.84 -36.04
N LYS A 103 7.14 -43.91 -36.86
CA LYS A 103 7.55 -44.26 -38.22
C LYS A 103 8.81 -45.11 -38.11
N VAL A 104 8.58 -46.40 -37.89
CA VAL A 104 9.57 -47.46 -38.08
C VAL A 104 9.97 -47.42 -39.55
N THR A 105 11.04 -46.68 -39.85
CA THR A 105 11.67 -46.68 -41.15
C THR A 105 12.35 -48.03 -41.32
N HIS A 106 11.65 -48.95 -41.98
CA HIS A 106 12.25 -50.17 -42.50
C HIS A 106 13.23 -49.78 -43.61
N TRP A 107 14.53 -49.91 -43.32
CA TRP A 107 15.60 -49.96 -44.30
C TRP A 107 15.87 -51.40 -44.71
#